data_AF-A0A1H5W6U4-F1
#
_entry.id   AF-A0A1H5W6U4-F1
#
_cell.length_a   1.000
_cell.length_b   1.000
_cell.length_c   1.000
_cell.angle_alpha   90.00
_cell.angle_beta   90.00
_cell.angle_gamma   90.00
#
_symmetry.space_group_name_H-M   'P 1'
#
loop_
_entity.id
_entity.type
_entity.pdbx_description
1 polymer ?
#
loop_
_entity_poly.entity_id
_entity_poly.type
_entity_poly.pdbx_seq_one_letter_code
_entity_poly.pdbx_strand_id
1 'polypeptide(L)'
;MAELKRIQGVGPALARALEAHGYRDARAVADARPDDIQMIRGVGARRATRLIAAAQALVQALPAEDPPAALPKSEAAPKALPKDRNVPTGMLAAEPPAKALPPEPATAGALPAAGEEDRAVRKARKAEEKARRRHEEEEARARKLARAQEKARKAAERAAALAAEFERAKKKARKKARKLAQALKAEKAAKAKKKKKKK
;
A
#
# COMPACT_ATOMS: atom_id res chain seq x y z
N MET A 1 10.27 -21.12 -23.87
CA MET A 1 10.93 -20.41 -22.76
C MET A 1 10.17 -19.12 -22.48
N ALA A 2 10.03 -18.71 -21.21
CA ALA A 2 9.20 -17.57 -20.83
C ALA A 2 9.97 -16.25 -21.05
N GLU A 3 9.53 -15.48 -22.04
CA GLU A 3 10.18 -14.22 -22.44
C GLU A 3 10.07 -13.15 -21.34
N LEU A 4 11.17 -12.44 -21.07
CA LEU A 4 11.27 -11.43 -20.00
C LEU A 4 10.20 -10.34 -20.07
N LYS A 5 9.76 -10.00 -21.29
CA LYS A 5 8.73 -8.98 -21.55
C LYS A 5 7.35 -9.36 -21.01
N ARG A 6 7.11 -10.64 -20.71
CA ARG A 6 5.83 -11.09 -20.15
C ARG A 6 5.73 -10.80 -18.66
N ILE A 7 6.84 -10.56 -17.97
CA ILE A 7 6.89 -10.21 -16.54
C ILE A 7 6.22 -8.86 -16.32
N GLN A 8 5.21 -8.84 -15.45
CA GLN A 8 4.53 -7.60 -15.10
C GLN A 8 5.52 -6.59 -14.50
N GLY A 9 5.59 -5.39 -15.09
CA GLY A 9 6.50 -4.33 -14.67
C GLY A 9 7.88 -4.34 -15.36
N VAL A 10 8.12 -5.27 -16.29
CA VAL A 10 9.27 -5.29 -17.19
C VAL A 10 8.88 -4.69 -18.55
N GLY A 11 9.42 -3.49 -18.81
CA GLY A 11 9.33 -2.85 -20.13
C GLY A 11 10.53 -3.19 -21.02
N PRO A 12 10.54 -2.77 -22.30
CA PRO A 12 11.62 -3.09 -23.25
C PRO A 12 13.00 -2.61 -22.78
N ALA A 13 13.07 -1.44 -22.14
CA ALA A 13 14.33 -0.92 -21.59
C ALA A 13 14.85 -1.77 -20.42
N LEU A 14 13.95 -2.27 -19.57
CA LEU A 14 14.33 -3.10 -18.42
C LEU A 14 14.68 -4.53 -18.85
N ALA A 15 13.99 -5.07 -19.85
CA ALA A 15 14.34 -6.37 -20.45
C ALA A 15 15.76 -6.36 -21.01
N ARG A 16 16.14 -5.32 -21.75
CA ARG A 16 17.51 -5.15 -22.26
C ARG A 16 18.55 -5.04 -21.14
N ALA A 17 18.21 -4.34 -20.06
CA ALA A 17 19.09 -4.24 -18.90
C ALA A 17 19.27 -5.61 -18.22
N LEU A 18 18.17 -6.36 -18.03
CA LEU A 18 18.22 -7.73 -17.49
C LEU A 18 19.06 -8.66 -18.35
N GLU A 19 18.90 -8.61 -19.67
CA GLU A 19 19.70 -9.39 -20.63
C GLU A 19 21.19 -9.03 -20.56
N ALA A 20 21.52 -7.74 -20.44
CA ALA A 20 22.90 -7.27 -20.28
C ALA A 20 23.54 -7.75 -18.96
N HIS A 21 22.73 -7.98 -17.92
CA HIS A 21 23.14 -8.57 -16.66
C HIS A 21 23.09 -10.11 -16.64
N GLY A 22 22.82 -10.75 -17.79
CA GLY A 22 22.85 -12.21 -17.94
C GLY A 22 21.51 -12.92 -17.67
N TYR A 23 20.46 -12.17 -17.30
CA TYR A 23 19.13 -12.73 -17.09
C TYR A 23 18.39 -12.79 -18.42
N ARG A 24 18.41 -13.94 -19.09
CA ARG A 24 17.78 -14.15 -20.41
C ARG A 24 16.33 -14.63 -20.34
N ASP A 25 15.93 -15.22 -19.23
CA ASP A 25 14.62 -15.86 -19.06
C ASP A 25 13.93 -15.47 -17.76
N ALA A 26 12.59 -15.58 -17.73
CA ALA A 26 11.82 -15.33 -16.50
C ALA A 26 12.19 -16.28 -15.35
N ARG A 27 12.66 -17.50 -15.64
CA ARG A 27 13.17 -18.43 -14.62
C ARG A 27 14.44 -17.90 -13.96
N ALA A 28 15.39 -17.40 -14.76
CA ALA A 28 16.61 -16.80 -14.23
C ALA A 28 16.34 -15.61 -13.31
N VAL A 29 15.29 -14.83 -13.59
CA VAL A 29 14.85 -13.72 -12.71
C VAL A 29 14.14 -14.22 -11.44
N ALA A 30 13.41 -15.34 -11.52
CA ALA A 30 12.70 -15.93 -10.39
C ALA A 30 13.64 -16.57 -9.35
N ASP A 31 14.78 -17.09 -9.80
CA ASP A 31 15.81 -17.74 -8.96
C ASP A 31 16.89 -16.77 -8.46
N ALA A 32 16.97 -15.57 -9.02
CA ALA A 32 17.94 -14.55 -8.65
C ALA A 32 17.66 -13.95 -7.26
N ARG A 33 18.72 -13.48 -6.59
CA ARG A 33 18.57 -12.76 -5.32
C ARG A 33 18.08 -11.32 -5.58
N PRO A 34 17.30 -10.75 -4.64
CA PRO A 34 16.82 -9.38 -4.75
C PRO A 34 17.97 -8.36 -4.82
N ASP A 35 19.10 -8.63 -4.15
CA ASP A 35 20.30 -7.78 -4.19
C ASP A 35 20.95 -7.74 -5.59
N ASP A 36 20.99 -8.88 -6.30
CA ASP A 36 21.57 -8.97 -7.64
C ASP A 36 20.72 -8.23 -8.67
N ILE A 37 19.39 -8.30 -8.54
CA ILE A 37 18.45 -7.56 -9.38
C ILE A 37 18.48 -6.06 -9.07
N GLN A 38 18.82 -5.66 -7.84
CA GLN A 38 18.95 -4.26 -7.45
C GLN A 38 20.19 -3.57 -8.06
N MET A 39 21.21 -4.33 -8.47
CA MET A 39 22.36 -3.77 -9.20
C MET A 39 21.98 -3.21 -10.58
N ILE A 40 20.80 -3.57 -11.08
CA ILE A 40 20.30 -3.11 -12.39
C ILE A 40 19.80 -1.68 -12.28
N ARG A 41 20.32 -0.80 -13.15
CA ARG A 41 19.93 0.61 -13.18
C ARG A 41 18.42 0.78 -13.32
N GLY A 42 17.79 1.46 -12.36
CA GLY A 42 16.35 1.73 -12.34
C GLY A 42 15.50 0.68 -11.60
N VAL A 43 16.14 -0.31 -10.97
CA VAL A 43 15.49 -1.29 -10.08
C VAL A 43 15.95 -1.07 -8.64
N GLY A 44 15.03 -0.61 -7.79
CA GLY A 44 15.28 -0.53 -6.34
C GLY A 44 14.78 -1.76 -5.59
N ALA A 45 15.15 -1.89 -4.31
CA ALA A 45 14.79 -3.04 -3.45
C ALA A 45 13.30 -3.44 -3.51
N ARG A 46 12.39 -2.46 -3.45
CA ARG A 46 10.93 -2.70 -3.55
C ARG A 46 10.49 -3.23 -4.91
N ARG A 47 11.20 -2.84 -5.97
CA ARG A 47 10.91 -3.25 -7.35
C ARG A 47 11.51 -4.62 -7.62
N ALA A 48 12.71 -4.90 -7.13
CA ALA A 48 13.36 -6.21 -7.23
C ALA A 48 12.48 -7.33 -6.65
N THR A 49 11.97 -7.16 -5.43
CA THR A 49 11.09 -8.15 -4.80
C THR A 49 9.79 -8.39 -5.58
N ARG A 50 9.18 -7.32 -6.11
CA ARG A 50 7.99 -7.43 -6.97
C ARG A 50 8.28 -8.12 -8.31
N LEU A 51 9.45 -7.87 -8.89
CA LEU A 51 9.87 -8.50 -10.15
C LEU A 51 10.09 -9.99 -9.97
N ILE A 52 10.75 -10.41 -8.89
CA ILE A 52 10.94 -11.82 -8.54
C ILE A 52 9.59 -12.50 -8.35
N ALA A 53 8.69 -11.90 -7.56
CA ALA A 53 7.35 -12.46 -7.33
C ALA A 53 6.54 -12.57 -8.63
N ALA A 54 6.60 -11.56 -9.50
CA ALA A 54 5.93 -11.58 -10.81
C ALA A 54 6.54 -12.63 -11.76
N ALA A 55 7.86 -12.82 -11.73
CA ALA A 55 8.54 -13.84 -12.49
C ALA A 55 8.19 -15.25 -12.00
N GLN A 56 8.17 -15.48 -10.68
CA GLN A 56 7.74 -16.74 -10.06
C GLN A 56 6.28 -17.07 -10.41
N ALA A 57 5.39 -16.09 -10.35
CA ALA A 57 3.98 -16.28 -10.73
C ALA A 57 3.84 -16.70 -12.20
N LEU A 58 4.66 -16.16 -13.11
CA LEU A 58 4.66 -16.59 -14.51
C LEU A 58 5.24 -17.98 -14.71
N VAL A 59 6.30 -18.33 -13.98
CA VAL A 59 6.88 -19.67 -14.06
C VAL A 59 5.90 -20.72 -13.53
N GLN A 60 5.14 -20.41 -12.49
CA GLN A 60 4.10 -21.28 -11.92
C GLN A 60 2.82 -21.33 -12.78
N ALA A 61 2.48 -20.25 -13.48
CA ALA A 61 1.31 -20.16 -14.34
C ALA A 61 1.50 -20.78 -15.75
N LEU A 62 2.69 -21.28 -16.08
CA LEU A 62 2.90 -22.17 -17.22
C LEU A 62 2.87 -23.62 -16.69
N PRO A 63 1.69 -24.25 -16.54
CA PRO A 63 1.63 -25.66 -16.20
C PRO A 63 2.23 -26.46 -17.36
N ALA A 64 3.26 -27.25 -17.05
CA ALA A 64 3.35 -28.58 -17.65
C ALA A 64 2.03 -29.30 -17.35
N GLU A 65 1.54 -30.04 -18.33
CA GLU A 65 0.27 -30.76 -18.27
C GLU A 65 0.13 -31.63 -17.00
N ASP A 66 -1.10 -31.60 -16.50
CA ASP A 66 -1.79 -32.47 -15.54
C ASP A 66 -1.57 -32.37 -13.99
N PRO A 67 -2.67 -32.26 -13.21
CA PRO A 67 -2.70 -32.18 -11.75
C PRO A 67 -2.97 -33.57 -11.11
N PRO A 68 -2.86 -33.76 -9.78
CA PRO A 68 -3.98 -33.41 -8.90
C PRO A 68 -3.59 -32.82 -7.53
N ALA A 69 -4.49 -31.97 -7.03
CA ALA A 69 -4.93 -31.87 -5.64
C ALA A 69 -3.90 -31.83 -4.50
N ALA A 70 -3.71 -30.64 -3.92
CA ALA A 70 -3.75 -30.47 -2.46
C ALA A 70 -4.38 -29.12 -2.09
N LEU A 71 -5.29 -29.19 -1.12
CA LEU A 71 -6.32 -28.23 -0.75
C LEU A 71 -5.84 -26.92 -0.10
N PRO A 72 -6.72 -25.89 -0.06
CA PRO A 72 -6.51 -24.60 0.59
C PRO A 72 -6.81 -24.63 2.10
N LYS A 73 -5.96 -23.98 2.90
CA LYS A 73 -6.16 -23.50 4.28
C LYS A 73 -5.23 -22.29 4.44
N SER A 74 -5.57 -21.12 4.97
CA SER A 74 -6.69 -20.65 5.77
C SER A 74 -6.68 -19.11 5.67
N GLU A 75 -7.86 -18.48 5.58
CA GLU A 75 -8.04 -17.09 6.00
C GLU A 75 -7.66 -16.94 7.47
N ALA A 76 -6.89 -15.89 7.79
CA ALA A 76 -7.03 -15.06 8.99
C ALA A 76 -6.08 -13.86 8.88
N ALA A 77 -6.64 -12.68 8.57
CA ALA A 77 -5.99 -11.40 8.81
C ALA A 77 -5.91 -11.15 10.33
N PRO A 78 -4.97 -10.33 10.87
CA PRO A 78 -5.07 -8.87 10.70
C PRO A 78 -3.73 -8.10 10.57
N LYS A 79 -3.80 -7.01 9.80
CA LYS A 79 -3.17 -5.69 9.98
C LYS A 79 -1.93 -5.59 10.89
N ALA A 80 -0.79 -5.17 10.31
CA ALA A 80 0.09 -4.17 10.93
C ALA A 80 1.00 -3.49 9.89
N LEU A 81 0.82 -2.18 9.66
CA LEU A 81 1.91 -1.29 9.19
C LEU A 81 2.87 -1.04 10.36
N PRO A 82 4.17 -0.81 10.13
CA PRO A 82 4.65 0.60 10.18
C PRO A 82 5.75 0.91 9.14
N LYS A 83 5.61 2.03 8.44
CA LYS A 83 6.32 3.32 8.62
C LYS A 83 7.77 3.34 8.11
N ASP A 84 7.98 4.23 7.14
CA ASP A 84 9.04 5.23 7.12
C ASP A 84 10.02 5.21 8.30
N ARG A 85 11.29 4.97 7.98
CA ARG A 85 12.36 5.71 8.62
C ARG A 85 13.48 6.01 7.63
N ASN A 86 13.37 7.21 7.09
CA ASN A 86 14.45 8.04 6.60
C ASN A 86 15.63 8.03 7.59
N VAL A 87 16.80 7.59 7.14
CA VAL A 87 18.09 7.93 7.75
C VAL A 87 19.02 8.37 6.62
N PRO A 88 19.48 9.62 6.60
CA PRO A 88 20.64 10.00 5.81
C PRO A 88 21.90 9.52 6.55
N THR A 89 22.64 8.63 5.90
CA THR A 89 24.02 8.27 6.24
C THR A 89 24.92 8.87 5.17
N GLY A 90 25.83 9.75 5.60
CA GLY A 90 26.85 10.40 4.76
C GLY A 90 27.50 11.51 5.57
N MET A 91 28.56 11.19 6.31
CA MET A 91 29.95 11.49 5.94
C MET A 91 30.29 12.97 6.03
N LEU A 92 31.07 13.32 7.05
CA LEU A 92 32.27 14.12 6.84
C LEU A 92 33.35 13.52 7.72
N ALA A 93 34.25 12.80 7.06
CA ALA A 93 35.55 12.43 7.59
C ALA A 93 36.39 13.70 7.75
N ALA A 94 37.10 13.79 8.88
CA ALA A 94 38.32 14.57 9.01
C ALA A 94 39.20 13.85 10.04
N GLU A 95 40.31 13.28 9.58
CA GLU A 95 41.53 13.02 10.35
C GLU A 95 42.03 14.34 11.02
N PRO A 96 43.00 14.41 11.98
CA PRO A 96 44.21 13.57 12.13
C PRO A 96 44.67 13.37 13.63
N PRO A 97 45.97 13.43 14.05
CA PRO A 97 46.74 12.28 14.57
C PRO A 97 47.35 12.46 15.98
N ALA A 98 47.98 11.37 16.48
CA ALA A 98 49.19 11.29 17.33
C ALA A 98 49.33 12.02 18.71
N LYS A 99 49.91 11.26 19.65
CA LYS A 99 50.72 11.65 20.84
C LYS A 99 50.01 12.25 22.07
N ALA A 100 50.05 11.51 23.19
CA ALA A 100 50.87 11.79 24.39
C ALA A 100 50.24 11.19 25.68
N LEU A 101 51.02 10.41 26.43
CA LEU A 101 50.85 10.19 27.87
C LEU A 101 51.25 11.47 28.65
N PRO A 102 51.08 11.55 30.00
CA PRO A 102 49.89 11.61 30.86
C PRO A 102 49.91 12.94 31.68
N PRO A 103 49.08 13.16 32.73
CA PRO A 103 49.46 12.73 34.09
C PRO A 103 48.27 12.29 34.98
N GLU A 104 48.58 11.56 36.06
CA GLU A 104 47.66 11.32 37.17
C GLU A 104 47.19 12.63 37.81
N PRO A 105 46.08 12.59 38.58
CA PRO A 105 46.23 13.08 39.94
C PRO A 105 45.62 12.16 41.00
N ALA A 106 46.36 12.12 42.11
CA ALA A 106 46.03 11.48 43.35
C ALA A 106 44.76 12.06 44.02
N THR A 107 44.06 11.17 44.71
CA THR A 107 43.40 11.30 46.03
C THR A 107 42.58 12.55 46.39
N ALA A 108 41.41 12.21 46.94
CA ALA A 108 40.71 12.84 48.07
C ALA A 108 39.79 14.04 47.79
N GLY A 109 38.59 13.97 48.37
CA GLY A 109 37.72 15.13 48.55
C GLY A 109 36.23 14.82 48.41
N ALA A 110 35.58 14.48 49.51
CA ALA A 110 34.15 14.31 49.61
C ALA A 110 33.39 15.64 49.42
N LEU A 111 32.35 15.64 48.57
CA LEU A 111 31.16 16.51 48.68
C LEU A 111 29.95 15.77 48.03
N PRO A 112 29.08 15.08 48.81
CA PRO A 112 27.80 14.57 48.31
C PRO A 112 26.67 15.50 48.78
N ALA A 113 26.32 16.53 48.01
CA ALA A 113 25.12 17.34 48.33
C ALA A 113 24.50 18.14 47.15
N ALA A 114 25.19 18.35 46.02
CA ALA A 114 24.68 19.19 44.93
C ALA A 114 24.13 18.41 43.71
N GLY A 115 24.00 17.08 43.80
CA GLY A 115 23.67 16.22 42.64
C GLY A 115 22.23 15.70 42.58
N GLU A 116 21.45 15.82 43.67
CA GLU A 116 20.13 15.19 43.77
C GLU A 116 18.98 16.11 43.33
N GLU A 117 19.05 17.40 43.67
CA GLU A 117 18.06 18.40 43.26
C GLU A 117 18.11 18.65 41.74
N ASP A 118 19.30 18.75 41.15
CA ASP A 118 19.47 18.91 39.69
C ASP A 118 19.00 17.66 38.92
N ARG A 119 19.15 16.47 39.51
CA ARG A 119 18.66 15.21 38.93
C ARG A 119 17.14 15.07 39.04
N ALA A 120 16.53 15.54 40.13
CA ALA A 120 15.07 15.57 40.29
C ALA A 120 14.41 16.56 39.31
N VAL A 121 14.98 17.76 39.15
CA VAL A 121 14.50 18.76 38.19
C VAL A 121 14.65 18.26 36.74
N ARG A 122 15.78 17.61 36.38
CA ARG A 122 15.94 16.98 35.06
C ARG A 122 14.95 15.84 34.82
N LYS A 123 14.65 15.02 35.84
CA LYS A 123 13.64 13.95 35.74
C LYS A 123 12.23 14.52 35.56
N ALA A 124 11.87 15.58 36.30
CA ALA A 124 10.58 16.27 36.18
C ALA A 124 10.42 16.89 34.79
N ARG A 125 11.43 17.62 34.29
CA ARG A 125 11.42 18.22 32.95
C ARG A 125 11.30 17.17 31.84
N LYS A 126 11.99 16.02 31.99
CA LYS A 126 11.90 14.90 31.05
C LYS A 126 10.54 14.18 31.10
N ALA A 127 9.90 14.14 32.27
CA ALA A 127 8.55 13.60 32.43
C ALA A 127 7.49 14.53 31.79
N GLU A 128 7.60 15.84 32.00
CA GLU A 128 6.73 16.83 31.35
C GLU A 128 6.91 16.84 29.83
N GLU A 129 8.14 16.80 29.32
CA GLU A 129 8.40 16.73 27.88
C GLU A 129 7.81 15.46 27.25
N LYS A 130 7.91 14.32 27.96
CA LYS A 130 7.29 13.06 27.53
C LYS A 130 5.75 13.14 27.55
N ALA A 131 5.17 13.82 28.53
CA ALA A 131 3.72 14.05 28.59
C ALA A 131 3.24 14.96 27.45
N ARG A 132 3.98 16.05 27.16
CA ARG A 132 3.70 16.95 26.03
C ARG A 132 3.80 16.23 24.68
N ARG A 133 4.84 15.43 24.47
CA ARG A 133 4.99 14.61 23.25
C ARG A 133 3.87 13.59 23.09
N ARG A 134 3.40 12.98 24.18
CA ARG A 134 2.24 12.07 24.15
C ARG A 134 0.96 12.82 23.81
N HIS A 135 0.73 14.00 24.39
CA HIS A 135 -0.42 14.83 24.07
C HIS A 135 -0.40 15.26 22.60
N GLU A 136 0.75 15.72 22.10
CA GLU A 136 0.93 16.14 20.71
C GLU A 136 0.76 14.97 19.73
N GLU A 137 1.25 13.78 20.08
CA GLU A 137 1.04 12.56 19.28
C GLU A 137 -0.44 12.14 19.25
N GLU A 138 -1.15 12.22 20.37
CA GLU A 138 -2.58 11.92 20.46
C GLU A 138 -3.41 12.94 19.68
N GLU A 139 -3.10 14.24 19.77
CA GLU A 139 -3.73 15.28 18.96
C GLU A 139 -3.45 15.10 17.46
N ALA A 140 -2.22 14.73 17.09
CA ALA A 140 -1.88 14.44 15.70
C ALA A 140 -2.63 13.21 15.17
N ARG A 141 -2.82 12.17 16.00
CA ARG A 141 -3.64 10.99 15.67
C ARG A 141 -5.11 11.36 15.56
N ALA A 142 -5.65 12.13 16.50
CA ALA A 142 -7.03 12.61 16.47
C ALA A 142 -7.31 13.47 15.22
N ARG A 143 -6.39 14.40 14.87
CA ARG A 143 -6.49 15.20 13.64
C ARG A 143 -6.44 14.34 12.37
N LYS A 144 -5.59 13.31 12.33
CA LYS A 144 -5.54 12.37 11.20
C LYS A 144 -6.82 11.55 11.09
N LEU A 145 -7.36 11.06 12.20
CA LEU A 145 -8.62 10.32 12.25
C LEU A 145 -9.81 11.21 11.86
N ALA A 146 -9.89 12.44 12.35
CA ALA A 146 -10.93 13.40 11.99
C ALA A 146 -10.90 13.70 10.49
N ARG A 147 -9.72 13.97 9.91
CA ARG A 147 -9.56 14.17 8.46
C ARG A 147 -9.94 12.93 7.65
N ALA A 148 -9.61 11.73 8.14
CA ALA A 148 -9.99 10.48 7.48
C ALA A 148 -11.52 10.26 7.54
N GLN A 149 -12.14 10.52 8.68
CA GLN A 149 -13.60 10.42 8.85
C GLN A 149 -14.35 11.45 8.01
N GLU A 150 -13.86 12.70 7.93
CA GLU A 150 -14.47 13.73 7.08
C GLU A 150 -14.41 13.35 5.60
N LYS A 151 -13.26 12.86 5.12
CA LYS A 151 -13.12 12.35 3.75
C LYS A 151 -14.04 11.17 3.48
N ALA A 152 -14.16 10.24 4.43
CA ALA A 152 -15.08 9.11 4.33
C ALA A 152 -16.54 9.57 4.30
N ARG A 153 -16.94 10.53 5.14
CA ARG A 153 -18.30 11.11 5.13
C ARG A 153 -18.60 11.80 3.80
N LYS A 154 -17.69 12.62 3.28
CA LYS A 154 -17.86 13.29 1.98
C LYS A 154 -17.96 12.28 0.83
N ALA A 155 -17.17 11.22 0.85
CA ALA A 155 -17.27 10.15 -0.15
C ALA A 155 -18.60 9.40 -0.04
N ALA A 156 -19.05 9.08 1.18
CA ALA A 156 -20.32 8.41 1.43
C ALA A 156 -21.52 9.26 0.98
N GLU A 157 -21.49 10.57 1.25
CA GLU A 157 -22.54 11.50 0.81
C GLU A 157 -22.64 11.58 -0.72
N ARG A 158 -21.49 11.68 -1.41
CA ARG A 158 -21.45 11.66 -2.89
C ARG A 158 -21.97 10.33 -3.45
N ALA A 159 -21.57 9.21 -2.84
CA ALA A 159 -22.07 7.90 -3.25
C ALA A 159 -23.58 7.77 -3.03
N ALA A 160 -24.10 8.25 -1.91
CA ALA A 160 -25.53 8.25 -1.61
C ALA A 160 -26.31 9.15 -2.58
N ALA A 161 -25.78 10.32 -2.94
CA ALA A 161 -26.39 11.22 -3.92
C ALA A 161 -26.51 10.54 -5.30
N LEU A 162 -25.42 9.96 -5.80
CA LEU A 162 -25.43 9.22 -7.07
C LEU A 162 -26.39 8.03 -7.03
N ALA A 163 -26.39 7.25 -5.95
CA ALA A 163 -27.32 6.13 -5.79
C ALA A 163 -28.79 6.58 -5.81
N ALA A 164 -29.11 7.71 -5.17
CA ALA A 164 -30.44 8.28 -5.19
C ALA A 164 -30.86 8.75 -6.59
N GLU A 165 -29.95 9.34 -7.37
CA GLU A 165 -30.19 9.70 -8.76
C GLU A 165 -30.44 8.47 -9.64
N PHE A 166 -29.63 7.41 -9.47
CA PHE A 166 -29.83 6.15 -10.18
C PHE A 166 -31.19 5.52 -9.86
N GLU A 167 -31.61 5.50 -8.60
CA GLU A 167 -32.92 4.97 -8.21
C GLU A 167 -34.08 5.81 -8.77
N ARG A 168 -33.94 7.15 -8.80
CA ARG A 168 -34.91 8.03 -9.46
C ARG A 168 -34.98 7.76 -10.96
N ALA A 169 -33.84 7.61 -11.63
CA ALA A 169 -33.76 7.27 -13.05
C ALA A 169 -34.40 5.91 -13.35
N LYS A 170 -34.10 4.89 -12.54
CA LYS A 170 -34.67 3.53 -12.63
C LYS A 170 -36.18 3.53 -12.45
N LYS A 171 -36.71 4.27 -11.47
CA LYS A 171 -38.16 4.43 -11.26
C LYS A 171 -38.83 5.09 -12.47
N LYS A 172 -38.24 6.15 -13.02
CA LYS A 172 -38.74 6.82 -14.24
C LYS A 172 -38.72 5.89 -15.44
N ALA A 173 -37.63 5.15 -15.65
CA ALA A 173 -37.49 4.17 -16.73
C ALA A 173 -38.54 3.06 -16.62
N ARG A 174 -38.73 2.48 -15.42
CA ARG A 174 -39.75 1.46 -15.18
C ARG A 174 -41.17 1.98 -15.42
N LYS A 175 -41.47 3.22 -15.00
CA LYS A 175 -42.77 3.85 -15.26
C LYS A 175 -43.02 4.06 -16.75
N LYS A 176 -42.03 4.56 -17.49
CA LYS A 176 -42.10 4.71 -18.96
C LYS A 176 -42.30 3.36 -19.66
N ALA A 177 -41.51 2.36 -19.28
CA ALA A 177 -41.62 1.01 -19.83
C ALA A 177 -43.02 0.40 -19.59
N ARG A 178 -43.57 0.54 -18.37
CA ARG A 178 -44.93 0.08 -18.05
C ARG A 178 -45.99 0.80 -18.88
N LYS A 179 -45.87 2.12 -19.08
CA LYS A 179 -46.80 2.90 -19.90
C LYS A 179 -46.78 2.46 -21.38
N LEU A 180 -45.59 2.27 -21.95
CA LEU A 180 -45.43 1.77 -23.32
C LEU A 180 -46.00 0.36 -23.47
N ALA A 181 -45.72 -0.54 -22.51
CA ALA A 181 -46.28 -1.88 -22.52
C ALA A 181 -47.82 -1.89 -22.46
N GLN A 182 -48.43 -1.00 -21.66
CA GLN A 182 -49.88 -0.87 -21.61
C GLN A 182 -50.47 -0.30 -22.91
N ALA A 183 -49.83 0.72 -23.51
CA ALA A 183 -50.25 1.28 -24.78
C ALA A 183 -50.23 0.22 -25.91
N LEU A 184 -49.15 -0.56 -26.00
CA LEU A 184 -49.03 -1.65 -26.97
C LEU A 184 -50.08 -2.74 -26.73
N LYS A 185 -50.38 -3.09 -25.47
CA LYS A 185 -51.45 -4.05 -25.15
C LYS A 185 -52.83 -3.51 -25.55
N ALA A 186 -53.12 -2.25 -25.27
CA ALA A 186 -54.37 -1.60 -25.65
C ALA A 186 -54.55 -1.55 -27.18
N GLU A 187 -53.50 -1.20 -27.91
CA GLU A 187 -53.50 -1.17 -29.38
C GLU A 187 -53.74 -2.56 -29.97
N LYS A 188 -53.07 -3.60 -29.45
CA LYS A 188 -53.30 -5.00 -29.85
C LYS A 188 -54.73 -5.44 -29.56
N ALA A 189 -55.28 -5.11 -28.39
CA ALA A 189 -56.66 -5.42 -28.03
C ALA A 189 -57.68 -4.71 -28.94
N ALA A 190 -57.44 -3.44 -29.27
CA ALA A 190 -58.28 -2.68 -30.21
C ALA A 190 -58.25 -3.29 -31.62
N LYS A 191 -57.06 -3.65 -32.13
CA LYS A 191 -56.89 -4.35 -33.41
C LYS A 191 -57.61 -5.70 -33.42
N ALA A 192 -57.53 -6.48 -32.34
CA ALA A 192 -58.21 -7.77 -32.21
C ALA A 192 -59.75 -7.63 -32.23
N LYS A 193 -60.30 -6.65 -31.49
CA LYS A 193 -61.75 -6.35 -31.52
C LYS A 193 -62.22 -5.91 -32.89
N LYS A 194 -61.44 -5.05 -33.58
CA LYS A 194 -61.77 -4.59 -34.95
C LYS A 194 -61.75 -5.72 -35.97
N LYS A 195 -60.84 -6.70 -35.83
CA LYS A 195 -60.81 -7.93 -36.65
C LYS A 195 -62.02 -8.83 -36.39
N LYS A 196 -62.44 -9.00 -35.13
CA LYS A 196 -63.63 -9.80 -34.76
C LYS A 196 -64.95 -9.18 -35.22
N LYS A 197 -65.04 -7.86 -35.37
CA LYS A 197 -66.26 -7.16 -35.84
C LYS A 197 -66.40 -7.11 -37.38
N LYS A 198 -65.36 -7.54 -38.11
CA LYS A 198 -65.28 -7.57 -39.58
C LYS A 198 -65.40 -9.00 -40.15
N LYS A 199 -65.49 -10.00 -39.29
CA LYS A 199 -65.84 -11.40 -39.60
C LYS A 199 -67.24 -11.64 -39.05
#